data_AF-A0A9C5ZME3-F1
#
_entry.id   AF-A0A9C5ZME3-F1
#
_cell.length_a   1.000
_cell.length_b   1.000
_cell.length_c   1.000
_cell.angle_alpha   90.00
_cell.angle_beta   90.00
_cell.angle_gamma   90.00
#
_symmetry.space_group_name_H-M   'P 1'
#
loop_
_entity.id
_entity.type
_entity.pdbx_description
1 polymer ?
#
loop_
_entity_poly.entity_id
_entity_poly.type
_entity_poly.pdbx_seq_one_letter_code
_entity_poly.pdbx_strand_id
1 'polypeptide(L)'
;MEFDWQDEFHEIKERGAHLLQTGKWSDCRFLVGTPPNQHIIAGHKLILAMTSPVFECMFFGQMADKSDPIIIPDVQPDAFQSMMEYIYSGRINITSFDKACELCYVAKKYMLPHVVEQCTQFLWSDLSPRNACRAYEFAKLFEEPRLVQRSMELISSLTREVLNDSSFLDIEMTTLMDILDQDKLNLDS
;
A
#
# COMPACT_ATOMS: atom_id res chain seq x y z
N MET A 1 -18.33 35.27 8.47
CA MET A 1 -18.26 34.94 7.03
C MET A 1 -17.56 33.61 6.94
N GLU A 2 -18.16 32.58 6.34
CA GLU A 2 -17.35 31.47 5.85
C GLU A 2 -16.37 32.09 4.85
N PHE A 3 -15.08 31.89 5.08
CA PHE A 3 -14.06 32.34 4.15
C PHE A 3 -14.14 31.46 2.90
N ASP A 4 -14.07 32.06 1.72
CA ASP A 4 -14.05 31.33 0.44
C ASP A 4 -12.69 30.63 0.30
N TRP A 5 -12.55 29.47 0.96
CA TRP A 5 -11.30 28.70 1.04
C TRP A 5 -10.74 28.33 -0.35
N GLN A 6 -11.58 28.30 -1.38
CA GLN A 6 -11.17 28.04 -2.76
C GLN A 6 -10.19 29.10 -3.29
N ASP A 7 -10.28 30.33 -2.78
CA ASP A 7 -9.41 31.45 -3.16
C ASP A 7 -8.00 31.34 -2.53
N GLU A 8 -7.84 30.53 -1.48
CA GLU A 8 -6.54 30.26 -0.85
C GLU A 8 -5.70 29.24 -1.63
N PHE A 9 -6.30 28.50 -2.56
CA PHE A 9 -5.65 27.42 -3.31
C PHE A 9 -5.66 27.69 -4.81
N HIS A 10 -4.48 27.56 -5.43
CA HIS A 10 -4.28 27.87 -6.84
C HIS A 10 -4.40 26.64 -7.74
N GLU A 11 -4.22 25.45 -7.19
CA GLU A 11 -4.30 24.20 -7.93
C GLU A 11 -5.42 23.28 -7.44
N ILE A 12 -5.99 22.49 -8.36
CA ILE A 12 -7.04 21.50 -8.04
C ILE A 12 -6.57 20.51 -6.98
N LYS A 13 -5.30 20.08 -7.03
CA LYS A 13 -4.72 19.12 -6.09
C LYS A 13 -4.68 19.64 -4.64
N GLU A 14 -4.53 20.95 -4.47
CA GLU A 14 -4.54 21.60 -3.15
C GLU A 14 -5.97 21.65 -2.60
N ARG A 15 -6.94 21.96 -3.48
CA ARG A 15 -8.36 21.91 -3.12
C ARG A 15 -8.83 20.49 -2.80
N GLY A 16 -8.35 19.50 -3.55
CA GLY A 16 -8.57 18.09 -3.26
C GLY A 16 -8.02 17.71 -1.88
N ALA A 17 -6.76 18.03 -1.60
CA ALA A 17 -6.18 17.80 -0.27
C ALA A 17 -6.99 18.48 0.86
N HIS A 18 -7.46 19.71 0.63
CA HIS A 18 -8.33 20.42 1.57
C HIS A 18 -9.67 19.71 1.81
N LEU A 19 -10.33 19.22 0.75
CA LEU A 19 -11.57 18.44 0.86
C LEU A 19 -11.37 17.15 1.66
N LEU A 20 -10.26 16.43 1.41
CA LEU A 20 -9.93 15.23 2.18
C LEU A 20 -9.70 15.56 3.66
N GLN A 21 -8.94 16.62 3.95
CA GLN A 21 -8.58 17.00 5.32
C GLN A 21 -9.80 17.46 6.13
N THR A 22 -10.68 18.25 5.52
CA THR A 22 -11.85 18.84 6.21
C THR A 22 -13.06 17.92 6.21
N GLY A 23 -13.11 16.95 5.28
CA GLY A 23 -14.28 16.12 5.04
C GLY A 23 -15.48 16.89 4.49
N LYS A 24 -15.32 18.16 4.09
CA LYS A 24 -16.41 19.02 3.61
C LYS A 24 -17.07 18.39 2.40
N TRP A 25 -18.38 18.13 2.49
CA TRP A 25 -19.21 17.49 1.45
C TRP A 25 -18.94 15.99 1.20
N SER A 26 -18.28 15.30 2.14
CA SER A 26 -18.13 13.85 2.03
C SER A 26 -19.49 13.15 1.97
N ASP A 27 -19.62 12.20 1.04
CA ASP A 27 -20.84 11.45 0.74
C ASP A 27 -20.65 9.92 0.86
N CYS A 28 -19.50 9.50 1.38
CA CYS A 28 -19.21 8.12 1.78
C CYS A 28 -18.26 8.05 2.98
N ARG A 29 -18.28 6.92 3.69
CA ARG A 29 -17.39 6.63 4.82
C ARG A 29 -16.92 5.17 4.76
N PHE A 30 -15.68 4.96 5.16
CA PHE A 30 -15.06 3.64 5.23
C PHE A 30 -14.65 3.34 6.67
N LEU A 31 -14.98 2.15 7.17
CA LEU A 31 -14.43 1.62 8.41
C LEU A 31 -13.27 0.68 8.04
N VAL A 32 -12.04 1.17 8.21
CA VAL A 32 -10.83 0.52 7.73
C VAL A 32 -10.08 -0.14 8.89
N GLY A 33 -9.56 -1.35 8.66
CA GLY A 33 -8.77 -2.13 9.61
C GLY A 33 -9.58 -3.12 10.46
N THR A 34 -8.90 -3.79 11.38
CA THR A 34 -9.49 -4.74 12.35
C THR A 34 -9.39 -4.22 13.78
N PRO A 35 -10.31 -4.58 14.70
CA PRO A 35 -10.23 -4.17 16.10
C PRO A 35 -8.90 -4.60 16.73
N PRO A 36 -8.27 -3.77 17.61
CA PRO A 36 -8.74 -2.47 18.07
C PRO A 36 -8.38 -1.29 17.15
N ASN A 37 -7.63 -1.51 16.07
CA ASN A 37 -7.07 -0.47 15.20
C ASN A 37 -7.97 -0.19 13.99
N GLN A 38 -9.22 0.23 14.23
CA GLN A 38 -10.15 0.60 13.17
C GLN A 38 -10.35 2.12 13.10
N HIS A 39 -10.24 2.70 11.91
CA HIS A 39 -10.48 4.13 11.69
C HIS A 39 -11.63 4.36 10.70
N ILE A 40 -12.42 5.40 10.96
CA ILE A 40 -13.40 5.89 9.99
C ILE A 40 -12.74 6.94 9.11
N ILE A 41 -12.75 6.72 7.80
CA ILE A 41 -12.21 7.63 6.80
C ILE A 41 -13.35 8.09 5.90
N ALA A 42 -13.59 9.39 5.82
CA ALA A 42 -14.60 9.99 4.97
C ALA A 42 -14.05 10.29 3.57
N GLY A 43 -14.92 10.32 2.56
CA GLY A 43 -14.51 10.64 1.20
C GLY A 43 -15.66 11.03 0.29
N HIS A 44 -15.32 11.23 -0.99
CA HIS A 44 -16.21 11.72 -2.04
C HIS A 44 -16.29 10.69 -3.16
N LYS A 45 -17.47 10.12 -3.38
CA LYS A 45 -17.70 9.05 -4.36
C LYS A 45 -17.21 9.42 -5.75
N LEU A 46 -17.46 10.66 -6.19
CA LEU A 46 -17.03 11.14 -7.51
C LEU A 46 -15.50 11.16 -7.67
N ILE A 47 -14.77 11.69 -6.67
CA ILE A 47 -13.30 11.78 -6.69
C ILE A 47 -12.67 10.38 -6.66
N LEU A 48 -13.26 9.47 -5.89
CA LEU A 48 -12.81 8.09 -5.80
C LEU A 48 -13.07 7.31 -7.10
N ALA A 49 -14.27 7.41 -7.65
CA ALA A 49 -14.66 6.73 -8.89
C ALA A 49 -13.90 7.23 -10.11
N MET A 50 -13.60 8.53 -10.21
CA MET A 50 -12.82 9.05 -11.33
C MET A 50 -11.37 8.55 -11.34
N THR A 51 -10.86 8.06 -10.21
CA THR A 51 -9.47 7.62 -10.05
C THR A 51 -9.32 6.11 -10.03
N SER A 52 -10.39 5.37 -9.66
CA SER A 52 -10.36 3.93 -9.50
C SER A 52 -11.60 3.26 -10.11
N PRO A 53 -11.43 2.31 -11.04
CA PRO A 53 -12.54 1.53 -11.56
C PRO A 53 -13.21 0.65 -10.48
N VAL A 54 -12.49 0.31 -9.41
CA VAL A 54 -13.07 -0.40 -8.26
C VAL A 54 -14.07 0.49 -7.54
N PHE A 55 -13.71 1.74 -7.26
CA PHE A 55 -14.63 2.69 -6.65
C PHE A 55 -15.79 3.06 -7.58
N GLU A 56 -15.54 3.18 -8.90
CA GLU A 56 -16.63 3.38 -9.87
C GLU A 56 -17.65 2.24 -9.80
N CYS A 57 -17.19 0.98 -9.83
CA CYS A 57 -18.06 -0.18 -9.69
C CYS A 57 -18.77 -0.21 -8.33
N MET A 58 -18.04 0.10 -7.25
CA MET A 58 -18.57 0.12 -5.88
C MET A 58 -19.69 1.15 -5.70
N PHE A 59 -19.61 2.32 -6.32
CA PHE A 59 -20.57 3.42 -6.09
C PHE A 59 -21.61 3.60 -7.20
N PHE A 60 -21.23 3.32 -8.44
CA PHE A 60 -22.05 3.58 -9.62
C PHE A 60 -22.30 2.32 -10.47
N GLY A 61 -21.79 1.16 -10.05
CA GLY A 61 -22.07 -0.12 -10.69
C GLY A 61 -23.49 -0.62 -10.44
N GLN A 62 -23.88 -1.67 -11.18
CA GLN A 62 -25.23 -2.25 -11.11
C GLN A 62 -25.60 -2.79 -9.71
N MET A 63 -24.58 -3.20 -8.94
CA MET A 63 -24.70 -3.69 -7.56
C MET A 63 -23.96 -2.76 -6.60
N ALA A 64 -24.10 -1.44 -6.78
CA ALA A 64 -23.46 -0.44 -5.93
C ALA A 64 -23.73 -0.70 -4.44
N ASP A 65 -22.68 -0.61 -3.63
CA ASP A 65 -22.75 -0.83 -2.20
C ASP A 65 -23.48 0.35 -1.54
N LYS A 66 -24.52 0.02 -0.77
CA LYS A 66 -25.33 0.98 -0.02
C LYS A 66 -24.97 1.03 1.45
N SER A 67 -23.96 0.28 1.87
CA SER A 67 -23.46 0.28 3.24
C SER A 67 -22.87 1.64 3.61
N ASP A 68 -23.11 2.05 4.86
CA ASP A 68 -22.49 3.24 5.43
C ASP A 68 -22.25 3.00 6.93
N PRO A 69 -20.98 2.81 7.37
CA PRO A 69 -19.77 2.83 6.56
C PRO A 69 -19.58 1.55 5.73
N ILE A 70 -18.77 1.64 4.67
CA ILE A 70 -18.24 0.49 3.93
C ILE A 70 -17.10 -0.13 4.73
N ILE A 71 -17.15 -1.43 4.98
CA ILE A 71 -16.18 -2.11 5.86
C ILE A 71 -15.01 -2.64 5.03
N ILE A 72 -13.78 -2.27 5.41
CA ILE A 72 -12.52 -2.68 4.75
C ILE A 72 -11.59 -3.27 5.82
N PRO A 73 -11.77 -4.54 6.20
CA PRO A 73 -11.05 -5.13 7.32
C PRO A 73 -9.60 -5.52 7.00
N ASP A 74 -9.29 -5.74 5.72
CA ASP A 74 -8.05 -6.31 5.21
C ASP A 74 -6.99 -5.27 4.84
N VAL A 75 -7.23 -3.98 5.10
CA VAL A 75 -6.30 -2.89 4.80
C VAL A 75 -5.93 -2.15 6.08
N GLN A 76 -4.66 -1.81 6.24
CA GLN A 76 -4.21 -0.94 7.34
C GLN A 76 -4.75 0.48 7.17
N PRO A 77 -5.30 1.12 8.23
CA PRO A 77 -5.85 2.47 8.13
C PRO A 77 -4.89 3.49 7.51
N ASP A 78 -3.61 3.44 7.90
CA ASP A 78 -2.60 4.35 7.40
C ASP A 78 -2.34 4.16 5.91
N ALA A 79 -2.32 2.93 5.41
CA ALA A 79 -2.15 2.63 3.99
C ALA A 79 -3.33 3.13 3.16
N PHE A 80 -4.56 2.92 3.65
CA PHE A 80 -5.76 3.46 3.02
C PHE A 80 -5.74 5.00 3.02
N GLN A 81 -5.34 5.63 4.12
CA GLN A 81 -5.20 7.07 4.22
C GLN A 81 -4.18 7.61 3.19
N SER A 82 -3.03 6.97 3.02
CA SER A 82 -2.05 7.37 2.00
C SER A 82 -2.55 7.16 0.57
N MET A 83 -3.35 6.13 0.32
CA MET A 83 -4.04 5.99 -0.97
C MET A 83 -5.04 7.14 -1.21
N MET A 84 -5.80 7.53 -0.18
CA MET A 84 -6.72 8.67 -0.25
C MET A 84 -5.93 9.96 -0.54
N GLU A 85 -4.82 10.20 0.15
CA GLU A 85 -3.96 11.36 -0.12
C GLU A 85 -3.48 11.41 -1.58
N TYR A 86 -3.10 10.27 -2.16
CA TYR A 86 -2.77 10.18 -3.57
C TYR A 86 -3.97 10.51 -4.47
N ILE A 87 -5.13 9.91 -4.22
CA ILE A 87 -6.34 10.13 -5.02
C ILE A 87 -6.71 11.62 -5.07
N TYR A 88 -6.55 12.35 -3.97
CA TYR A 88 -6.96 13.75 -3.88
C TYR A 88 -5.88 14.76 -4.30
N SER A 89 -4.60 14.41 -4.17
CA SER A 89 -3.49 15.36 -4.38
C SER A 89 -2.50 14.94 -5.47
N GLY A 90 -2.58 13.71 -5.96
CA GLY A 90 -1.60 13.08 -6.84
C GLY A 90 -0.25 12.81 -6.18
N ARG A 91 -0.08 13.10 -4.89
CA ARG A 91 1.20 12.92 -4.18
C ARG A 91 1.25 11.57 -3.50
N ILE A 92 2.41 10.93 -3.60
CA ILE A 92 2.71 9.68 -2.91
C ILE A 92 3.87 9.98 -1.97
N ASN A 93 3.75 9.62 -0.69
CA ASN A 93 4.82 9.73 0.28
C ASN A 93 5.18 8.35 0.81
N ILE A 94 6.31 7.81 0.37
CA ILE A 94 6.82 6.51 0.79
C ILE A 94 7.98 6.77 1.75
N THR A 95 7.78 6.46 3.03
CA THR A 95 8.73 6.76 4.11
C THR A 95 9.46 5.53 4.64
N SER A 96 8.98 4.32 4.32
CA SER A 96 9.58 3.06 4.74
C SER A 96 9.22 1.92 3.78
N PHE A 97 9.98 0.85 3.85
CA PHE A 97 9.71 -0.40 3.13
C PHE A 97 8.31 -0.94 3.43
N ASP A 98 7.93 -0.98 4.71
CA ASP A 98 6.65 -1.50 5.17
C ASP A 98 5.48 -0.68 4.61
N LYS A 99 5.64 0.65 4.65
CA LYS A 99 4.66 1.57 4.08
C LYS A 99 4.52 1.36 2.57
N ALA A 100 5.63 1.10 1.87
CA ALA A 100 5.62 0.82 0.44
C ALA A 100 4.86 -0.48 0.13
N CYS A 101 5.09 -1.54 0.92
CA CYS A 101 4.37 -2.81 0.80
C CYS A 101 2.86 -2.63 1.02
N GLU A 102 2.46 -2.01 2.14
CA GLU A 102 1.05 -1.81 2.46
C GLU A 102 0.33 -0.90 1.45
N LEU A 103 1.00 0.17 1.00
CA LEU A 103 0.46 1.06 -0.01
C LEU A 103 0.32 0.34 -1.36
N CYS A 104 1.27 -0.52 -1.72
CA CYS A 104 1.20 -1.33 -2.92
C CYS A 104 0.01 -2.31 -2.87
N TYR A 105 -0.24 -2.94 -1.70
CA TYR A 105 -1.41 -3.82 -1.51
C TYR A 105 -2.72 -3.09 -1.81
N VAL A 106 -2.95 -1.96 -1.14
CA VAL A 106 -4.19 -1.21 -1.30
C VAL A 106 -4.30 -0.62 -2.72
N ALA A 107 -3.19 -0.19 -3.31
CA ALA A 107 -3.16 0.30 -4.69
C ALA A 107 -3.54 -0.78 -5.71
N LYS A 108 -3.05 -2.02 -5.56
CA LYS A 108 -3.48 -3.15 -6.38
C LYS A 108 -4.96 -3.45 -6.18
N LYS A 109 -5.41 -3.51 -4.91
CA LYS A 109 -6.81 -3.76 -4.56
C LYS A 109 -7.77 -2.77 -5.21
N TYR A 110 -7.38 -1.50 -5.32
CA TYR A 110 -8.19 -0.44 -5.94
C TYR A 110 -7.77 -0.09 -7.38
N MET A 111 -6.97 -0.94 -8.04
CA MET A 111 -6.54 -0.76 -9.43
C MET A 111 -5.92 0.62 -9.72
N LEU A 112 -4.90 1.00 -8.95
CA LEU A 112 -4.13 2.24 -9.10
C LEU A 112 -2.72 1.95 -9.63
N PRO A 113 -2.54 1.65 -10.94
CA PRO A 113 -1.29 1.11 -11.48
C PRO A 113 -0.09 2.05 -11.30
N HIS A 114 -0.29 3.36 -11.38
CA HIS A 114 0.80 4.33 -11.16
C HIS A 114 1.32 4.30 -9.72
N VAL A 115 0.45 4.07 -8.73
CA VAL A 115 0.88 3.93 -7.32
C VAL A 115 1.65 2.63 -7.14
N VAL A 116 1.17 1.53 -7.75
CA VAL A 116 1.87 0.23 -7.74
C VAL A 116 3.28 0.36 -8.35
N GLU A 117 3.42 1.06 -9.47
CA GLU A 117 4.72 1.30 -10.10
C GLU A 117 5.67 2.08 -9.18
N GLN A 118 5.20 3.17 -8.55
CA GLN A 118 6.01 3.96 -7.62
C GLN A 118 6.42 3.16 -6.37
N CYS A 119 5.49 2.38 -5.80
CA CYS A 119 5.80 1.51 -4.66
C CYS A 119 6.81 0.43 -5.03
N THR A 120 6.61 -0.26 -6.16
CA THR A 120 7.55 -1.29 -6.60
C THR A 120 8.93 -0.68 -6.88
N GLN A 121 9.02 0.45 -7.57
CA GLN A 121 10.28 1.14 -7.82
C GLN A 121 11.03 1.48 -6.52
N PHE A 122 10.31 1.96 -5.49
CA PHE A 122 10.90 2.20 -4.17
C PHE A 122 11.42 0.90 -3.55
N LEU A 123 10.60 -0.16 -3.51
CA LEU A 123 10.97 -1.47 -2.97
C LEU A 123 12.23 -2.04 -3.65
N TRP A 124 12.36 -1.85 -4.96
CA TRP A 124 13.56 -2.24 -5.71
C TRP A 124 14.81 -1.46 -5.32
N SER A 125 14.66 -0.17 -5.05
CA SER A 125 15.78 0.72 -4.71
C SER A 125 16.26 0.57 -3.26
N ASP A 126 15.36 0.17 -2.37
CA ASP A 126 15.61 0.01 -0.93
C ASP A 126 15.95 -1.44 -0.53
N LEU A 127 15.96 -2.36 -1.49
CA LEU A 127 16.21 -3.79 -1.24
C LEU A 127 17.61 -4.00 -0.64
N SER A 128 17.64 -4.62 0.55
CA SER A 128 18.83 -4.86 1.36
C SER A 128 18.71 -6.17 2.14
N PRO A 129 19.80 -6.72 2.70
CA PRO A 129 19.73 -7.93 3.53
C PRO A 129 18.69 -7.87 4.66
N ARG A 130 18.45 -6.67 5.21
CA ARG A 130 17.55 -6.44 6.34
C ARG A 130 16.06 -6.54 5.99
N ASN A 131 15.72 -6.36 4.71
CA ASN A 131 14.34 -6.41 4.25
C ASN A 131 14.11 -7.47 3.16
N ALA A 132 15.13 -8.25 2.78
CA ALA A 132 15.06 -9.18 1.67
C ALA A 132 14.03 -10.31 1.87
N CYS A 133 13.94 -10.90 3.06
CA CYS A 133 12.94 -11.94 3.34
C CYS A 133 11.51 -11.38 3.26
N ARG A 134 11.27 -10.21 3.86
CA ARG A 134 9.98 -9.52 3.79
C ARG A 134 9.64 -9.10 2.36
N ALA A 135 10.64 -8.67 1.59
CA ALA A 135 10.50 -8.36 0.17
C ALA A 135 10.13 -9.60 -0.65
N TYR A 136 10.71 -10.75 -0.33
CA TYR A 136 10.39 -12.02 -0.96
C TYR A 136 8.96 -12.46 -0.66
N GLU A 137 8.54 -12.42 0.60
CA GLU A 137 7.18 -12.73 1.05
C GLU A 137 6.14 -11.84 0.37
N PHE A 138 6.39 -10.53 0.40
CA PHE A 138 5.60 -9.55 -0.31
C PHE A 138 5.53 -9.91 -1.80
N ALA A 139 6.66 -10.11 -2.46
CA ALA A 139 6.68 -10.40 -3.88
C ALA A 139 5.91 -11.68 -4.25
N LYS A 140 5.94 -12.71 -3.39
CA LYS A 140 5.15 -13.93 -3.57
C LYS A 140 3.65 -13.66 -3.41
N LEU A 141 3.26 -12.98 -2.33
CA LEU A 141 1.85 -12.65 -2.06
C LEU A 141 1.23 -11.81 -3.19
N PHE A 142 2.03 -10.95 -3.80
CA PHE A 142 1.59 -10.02 -4.85
C PHE A 142 1.86 -10.48 -6.27
N GLU A 143 2.34 -11.70 -6.45
CA GLU A 143 2.69 -12.27 -7.76
C GLU A 143 3.61 -11.33 -8.57
N GLU A 144 4.66 -10.82 -7.93
CA GLU A 144 5.69 -9.96 -8.52
C GLU A 144 6.95 -10.78 -8.84
N PRO A 145 6.99 -11.54 -9.95
CA PRO A 145 8.02 -12.57 -10.20
C PRO A 145 9.44 -12.00 -10.25
N ARG A 146 9.58 -10.76 -10.74
CA ARG A 146 10.88 -10.09 -10.76
C ARG A 146 11.39 -9.84 -9.34
N LEU A 147 10.53 -9.32 -8.46
CA LEU A 147 10.93 -9.01 -7.08
C LEU A 147 11.18 -10.30 -6.30
N VAL A 148 10.42 -11.37 -6.55
CA VAL A 148 10.69 -12.72 -6.02
C VAL A 148 12.12 -13.15 -6.38
N GLN A 149 12.48 -13.07 -7.66
CA GLN A 149 13.79 -13.49 -8.14
C GLN A 149 14.92 -12.70 -7.48
N ARG A 150 14.87 -11.36 -7.49
CA ARG A 150 15.99 -10.56 -6.95
C ARG A 150 16.09 -10.64 -5.43
N SER A 151 14.95 -10.72 -4.72
CA SER A 151 14.97 -10.93 -3.27
C SER A 151 15.66 -12.26 -2.95
N MET A 152 15.34 -13.33 -3.69
CA MET A 152 16.01 -14.63 -3.50
C MET A 152 17.50 -14.58 -3.88
N GLU A 153 17.86 -13.92 -4.98
CA GLU A 153 19.28 -13.73 -5.36
C GLU A 153 20.08 -13.00 -4.27
N LEU A 154 19.48 -11.99 -3.63
CA LEU A 154 20.09 -11.28 -2.51
C LEU A 154 20.23 -12.20 -1.29
N ILE A 155 19.17 -12.93 -0.93
CA ILE A 155 19.18 -13.89 0.19
C ILE A 155 20.26 -14.96 0.00
N SER A 156 20.38 -15.52 -1.20
CA SER A 156 21.40 -16.50 -1.53
C SER A 156 22.82 -15.91 -1.53
N SER A 157 22.99 -14.68 -2.02
CA SER A 157 24.32 -14.06 -2.14
C SER A 157 24.86 -13.55 -0.81
N LEU A 158 23.97 -13.01 0.04
CA LEU A 158 24.29 -12.37 1.32
C LEU A 158 23.69 -13.15 2.50
N THR A 159 23.63 -14.49 2.39
CA THR A 159 22.94 -15.36 3.34
C THR A 159 23.35 -15.09 4.79
N ARG A 160 24.65 -14.97 5.07
CA ARG A 160 25.13 -14.69 6.43
C ARG A 160 24.60 -13.38 7.00
N GLU A 161 24.51 -12.33 6.19
CA GLU A 161 23.99 -11.03 6.64
C GLU A 161 22.50 -11.11 6.94
N VAL A 162 21.74 -11.81 6.07
CA VAL A 162 20.30 -12.04 6.26
C VAL A 162 20.04 -12.85 7.54
N LEU A 163 20.76 -13.97 7.73
CA LEU A 163 20.58 -14.83 8.92
C LEU A 163 20.97 -14.16 10.24
N ASN A 164 21.88 -13.17 10.20
CA ASN A 164 22.32 -12.44 11.39
C ASN A 164 21.42 -11.25 11.74
N ASP A 165 20.55 -10.82 10.82
CA ASP A 165 19.62 -9.72 11.09
C ASP A 165 18.40 -10.24 11.87
N SER A 166 17.91 -9.44 12.82
CA SER A 166 16.78 -9.83 13.66
C SER A 166 15.49 -10.08 12.87
N SER A 167 15.34 -9.44 11.70
CA SER A 167 14.18 -9.63 10.82
C SER A 167 14.00 -11.07 10.32
N PHE A 168 15.07 -11.87 10.30
CA PHE A 168 14.99 -13.28 9.89
C PHE A 168 14.15 -14.13 10.85
N LEU A 169 14.01 -13.71 12.12
CA LEU A 169 13.22 -14.44 13.10
C LEU A 169 11.71 -14.30 12.89
N ASP A 170 11.29 -13.29 12.12
CA ASP A 170 9.88 -12.95 11.90
C ASP A 170 9.34 -13.49 10.57
N ILE A 171 10.13 -14.28 9.82
CA ILE A 171 9.74 -14.77 8.50
C ILE A 171 8.70 -15.90 8.59
N GLU A 172 7.91 -16.05 7.53
CA GLU A 172 6.99 -17.18 7.41
C GLU A 172 7.73 -18.51 7.28
N MET A 173 7.15 -19.58 7.83
CA MET A 173 7.71 -20.93 7.71
C MET A 173 7.88 -21.36 6.24
N THR A 174 6.96 -20.94 5.38
CA THR A 174 7.01 -21.12 3.92
C THR A 174 8.26 -20.47 3.33
N THR A 175 8.57 -19.25 3.74
CA THR A 175 9.79 -18.53 3.34
C THR A 175 11.04 -19.25 3.79
N LEU A 176 11.07 -19.73 5.04
CA LEU A 176 12.20 -20.51 5.54
C LEU A 176 12.43 -21.77 4.70
N MET A 177 11.37 -22.51 4.37
CA MET A 177 11.49 -23.70 3.52
C MET A 177 12.01 -23.35 2.12
N ASP A 178 11.50 -22.28 1.51
CA ASP A 178 11.97 -21.84 0.19
C ASP A 178 13.46 -21.45 0.17
N ILE A 179 13.94 -20.84 1.26
CA ILE A 179 15.36 -20.49 1.42
C ILE A 179 16.22 -21.75 1.58
N LEU A 180 15.76 -22.72 2.39
CA LEU A 180 16.48 -23.98 2.61
C LEU A 180 16.50 -24.89 1.38
N ASP A 181 15.54 -24.75 0.48
CA ASP A 181 15.47 -25.48 -0.80
C ASP A 181 16.41 -24.90 -1.87
N GLN A 182 17.07 -23.77 -1.62
CA GLN A 182 18.01 -23.20 -2.58
C GLN A 182 19.29 -24.04 -2.69
N ASP A 183 19.65 -24.42 -3.92
CA ASP A 183 20.89 -25.15 -4.25
C ASP A 183 22.17 -24.43 -3.79
N LYS A 184 22.11 -23.11 -3.63
CA LYS A 184 23.25 -22.25 -3.29
C LYS A 184 22.87 -21.24 -2.22
N LEU A 185 23.39 -21.47 -1.02
CA LEU A 185 23.41 -20.50 0.07
C LEU A 185 24.87 -20.17 0.37
N ASN A 186 25.20 -18.88 0.41
CA ASN A 186 26.57 -18.43 0.63
C ASN A 186 26.93 -18.46 2.13
N LEU A 187 27.25 -19.67 2.61
CA LEU A 187 27.77 -19.94 3.94
C LEU A 187 29.21 -20.43 3.79
N ASP A 188 30.19 -19.68 4.30
CA ASP A 188 31.58 -20.17 4.34
C ASP A 188 31.63 -21.53 5.07
N SER A 189 32.38 -22.47 4.50
CA SER A 189 32.70 -23.77 5.12
C SER A 189 33.59 -23.62 6.35
#